data_AF-A0A8T5PFP0-F1
#
_entry.id   AF-A0A8T5PFP0-F1
#
_cell.length_a   1.000
_cell.length_b   1.000
_cell.length_c   1.000
_cell.angle_alpha   90.00
_cell.angle_beta   90.00
_cell.angle_gamma   90.00
#
_symmetry.space_group_name_H-M   'P 1'
#
loop_
_entity.id
_entity.type
_entity.pdbx_description
1 polymer ?
#
loop_
_entity_poly.entity_id
_entity_poly.type
_entity_poly.pdbx_seq_one_letter_code
_entity_poly.pdbx_strand_id
1 'polypeptide(L)'
;MSLFGEDVISIEFEFNTKYEPNIGYVRIEGELLAKYENSEEILKEWKKKKSLSEDILIQITNAIFRRCLTKIISISEDLQLPPPIILPTVTKRK
;
A
#
# COMPACT_ATOMS: atom_id res chain seq x y z
N MET A 1 9.61 -6.74 23.46
CA MET A 1 10.66 -7.54 22.81
C MET A 1 10.37 -7.49 21.33
N SER A 2 11.18 -6.79 20.52
CA SER A 2 10.98 -6.75 19.06
C SER A 2 11.09 -8.18 18.53
N LEU A 3 10.04 -8.68 17.88
CA LEU A 3 10.02 -10.01 17.25
C LEU A 3 10.86 -10.07 15.96
N PHE A 4 11.38 -8.93 15.53
CA PHE A 4 12.07 -8.75 14.27
C PHE A 4 13.47 -8.19 14.55
N GLY A 5 14.49 -8.73 13.89
CA GLY A 5 15.91 -8.35 14.09
C GLY A 5 16.20 -6.88 13.80
N GLU A 6 17.41 -6.42 14.11
CA GLU A 6 17.83 -5.01 14.04
C GLU A 6 17.66 -4.35 12.65
N ASP A 7 17.48 -5.14 11.59
CA ASP A 7 17.34 -4.69 10.20
C ASP A 7 15.89 -4.49 9.72
N VAL A 8 14.89 -4.60 10.60
CA VAL A 8 13.47 -4.52 10.20
C VAL A 8 12.86 -3.16 10.55
N ILE A 9 12.32 -2.50 9.52
CA ILE A 9 11.55 -1.27 9.64
C ILE A 9 10.06 -1.62 9.60
N SER A 10 9.30 -1.01 10.50
CA SER A 10 7.85 -0.97 10.45
C SER A 10 7.38 0.32 9.78
N ILE A 11 6.47 0.20 8.83
CA ILE A 11 5.80 1.31 8.15
C ILE A 11 4.30 1.19 8.36
N GLU A 12 3.76 2.06 9.20
CA GLU A 12 2.31 2.26 9.29
C GLU A 12 1.81 2.98 8.03
N PHE A 13 0.69 2.51 7.50
CA PHE A 13 0.07 3.10 6.31
C PHE A 13 -1.45 3.16 6.42
N GLU A 14 -2.02 4.15 5.74
CA GLU A 14 -3.45 4.30 5.49
C GLU A 14 -3.68 4.33 3.98
N PHE A 15 -4.42 3.35 3.45
CA PHE A 15 -4.82 3.26 2.05
C PHE A 15 -6.30 3.61 1.93
N ASN A 16 -6.60 4.67 1.17
CA ASN A 16 -7.96 5.17 1.00
C ASN A 16 -8.43 5.02 -0.44
N THR A 17 -9.63 4.47 -0.61
CA THR A 17 -10.37 4.48 -1.88
C THR A 17 -11.67 5.26 -1.66
N LYS A 18 -11.84 6.35 -2.42
CA LYS A 18 -13.02 7.22 -2.35
C LYS A 18 -13.78 7.11 -3.67
N TYR A 19 -15.10 6.98 -3.58
CA TYR A 19 -15.98 6.86 -4.74
C TYR A 19 -16.79 8.13 -4.93
N GLU A 20 -16.75 8.69 -6.15
CA GLU A 20 -17.47 9.91 -6.50
C GLU A 20 -18.72 9.62 -7.35
N PRO A 21 -19.85 10.34 -7.14
CA PRO A 21 -20.05 11.42 -6.16
C PRO A 21 -20.36 10.90 -4.73
N ASN A 22 -19.39 10.99 -3.81
CA ASN A 22 -19.41 10.51 -2.42
C ASN A 22 -20.37 9.33 -2.12
N ILE A 23 -20.29 8.25 -2.91
CA ILE A 23 -21.18 7.09 -2.79
C ILE A 23 -20.63 6.02 -1.83
N GLY A 24 -19.39 6.18 -1.39
CA GLY A 24 -18.74 5.25 -0.49
C GLY A 24 -17.26 5.55 -0.31
N TYR A 25 -16.68 4.98 0.73
CA TYR A 25 -15.25 5.00 0.96
C TYR A 25 -14.80 3.67 1.56
N VAL A 26 -13.59 3.25 1.20
CA VAL A 26 -12.90 2.12 1.81
C VAL A 26 -11.60 2.63 2.39
N ARG A 27 -11.38 2.38 3.67
CA ARG A 27 -10.13 2.70 4.36
C ARG A 27 -9.49 1.40 4.86
N ILE A 28 -8.22 1.20 4.50
CA ILE A 28 -7.40 0.09 4.98
C ILE A 28 -6.21 0.68 5.73
N GLU A 29 -6.14 0.41 7.03
CA GLU A 29 -5.00 0.72 7.88
C GLU A 29 -4.18 -0.54 8.11
N GLY A 30 -2.86 -0.39 8.22
CA GLY A 30 -2.00 -1.53 8.49
C GLY A 30 -0.54 -1.17 8.65
N GLU A 31 0.26 -2.20 8.86
CA GLU A 31 1.69 -2.11 9.05
C GLU A 31 2.40 -2.99 8.01
N LEU A 32 3.37 -2.41 7.31
CA LEU A 32 4.29 -3.13 6.44
C LEU A 32 5.63 -3.31 7.18
N LEU A 33 6.01 -4.56 7.40
CA LEU A 33 7.33 -4.91 7.91
C LEU A 33 8.27 -5.16 6.72
N ALA A 34 9.36 -4.40 6.65
CA ALA A 34 10.33 -4.49 5.58
C ALA A 34 11.75 -4.61 6.14
N LYS A 35 12.54 -5.54 5.60
CA LYS A 35 13.95 -5.72 5.99
C LYS A 35 14.85 -4.94 5.04
N TYR A 36 15.71 -4.10 5.58
CA TYR A 36 16.71 -3.33 4.84
C TYR A 36 18.05 -3.43 5.56
N GLU A 37 19.15 -3.68 4.84
CA GLU A 37 20.50 -3.73 5.42
C GLU A 37 20.91 -2.39 6.05
N ASN A 38 20.38 -1.28 5.54
CA ASN A 38 20.62 0.08 6.02
C ASN A 38 19.42 0.65 6.81
N SER A 39 18.73 -0.20 7.58
CA SER A 39 17.50 0.17 8.31
C SER A 39 17.66 1.42 9.19
N GLU A 40 18.78 1.54 9.91
CA GLU A 40 19.07 2.69 10.76
C GLU A 40 19.20 4.00 10.00
N GLU A 41 19.83 3.96 8.83
CA GLU A 41 20.06 5.15 8.01
C GLU A 41 18.74 5.65 7.46
N ILE A 42 17.90 4.75 6.96
CA ILE A 42 16.54 5.03 6.49
C ILE A 42 15.71 5.67 7.61
N LEU A 43 15.77 5.11 8.83
CA LEU A 43 15.08 5.67 9.98
C LEU A 43 15.60 7.06 10.37
N LYS A 44 16.92 7.28 10.30
CA LYS A 44 17.54 8.59 10.55
C LYS A 44 17.11 9.62 9.50
N GLU A 45 17.06 9.25 8.23
CA GLU A 45 16.57 10.11 7.15
C GLU A 45 15.10 10.47 7.34
N TRP A 46 14.24 9.49 7.63
CA TRP A 46 12.83 9.73 7.89
C TRP A 46 12.61 10.68 9.07
N LYS A 47 13.33 10.47 10.19
CA LYS A 47 13.23 11.34 11.37
C LYS A 47 13.68 12.78 11.09
N LYS A 48 14.66 12.98 10.21
CA LYS A 48 15.19 14.31 9.87
C LYS A 48 14.37 15.05 8.82
N LYS A 49 14.03 14.37 7.74
CA LYS A 49 13.46 14.98 6.52
C LYS A 49 11.98 14.67 6.33
N LYS A 50 11.42 13.69 7.06
CA LYS A 50 10.09 13.09 6.82
C LYS A 50 9.92 12.63 5.36
N SER A 51 11.01 12.18 4.75
CA SER A 51 11.06 11.68 3.38
C SER A 51 11.91 10.42 3.34
N LEU A 52 11.59 9.54 2.39
CA LEU A 52 12.39 8.37 2.05
C LEU A 52 13.07 8.63 0.71
N SER A 53 14.12 7.87 0.39
CA SER A 53 14.64 7.85 -0.98
C SER A 53 13.55 7.37 -1.95
N GLU A 54 13.63 7.84 -3.19
CA GLU A 54 12.63 7.53 -4.21
C GLU A 54 12.49 6.01 -4.43
N ASP A 55 13.60 5.28 -4.47
CA ASP A 55 13.60 3.82 -4.63
C ASP A 55 12.86 3.10 -3.51
N ILE A 56 13.11 3.50 -2.25
CA ILE A 56 12.46 2.89 -1.08
C ILE A 56 10.97 3.21 -1.09
N LEU A 57 10.62 4.46 -1.39
CA LEU A 57 9.23 4.89 -1.49
C LEU A 57 8.47 4.09 -2.55
N ILE A 58 9.05 3.91 -3.74
CA ILE A 58 8.46 3.12 -4.83
C ILE A 58 8.25 1.66 -4.38
N GLN A 59 9.25 1.05 -3.75
CA GLN A 59 9.15 -0.34 -3.26
C GLN A 59 8.03 -0.51 -2.22
N ILE A 60 8.01 0.33 -1.19
CA ILE A 60 7.00 0.30 -0.12
C ILE A 60 5.61 0.54 -0.70
N THR A 61 5.47 1.56 -1.56
CA THR A 61 4.20 1.92 -2.18
C THR A 61 3.68 0.75 -3.02
N ASN A 62 4.50 0.17 -3.89
CA ASN A 62 4.08 -0.98 -4.70
C ASN A 62 3.67 -2.19 -3.84
N ALA A 63 4.38 -2.45 -2.74
CA ALA A 63 4.03 -3.52 -1.81
C ALA A 63 2.66 -3.28 -1.14
N ILE A 64 2.39 -2.05 -0.69
CA ILE A 64 1.11 -1.64 -0.10
C ILE A 64 0.00 -1.72 -1.15
N PHE A 65 0.20 -1.14 -2.33
CA PHE A 65 -0.77 -1.14 -3.43
C PHE A 65 -1.16 -2.56 -3.84
N ARG A 66 -0.17 -3.43 -4.06
CA ARG A 66 -0.46 -4.82 -4.46
C ARG A 66 -1.34 -5.53 -3.42
N ARG A 67 -1.07 -5.35 -2.13
CA ARG A 67 -1.88 -5.98 -1.06
C ARG A 67 -3.26 -5.35 -0.92
N CYS A 68 -3.33 -4.02 -0.92
CA CYS A 68 -4.59 -3.30 -0.70
C CYS A 68 -5.52 -3.44 -1.90
N LEU A 69 -5.02 -3.32 -3.13
CA LEU A 69 -5.84 -3.47 -4.34
C LEU A 69 -6.44 -4.88 -4.42
N THR A 70 -5.68 -5.93 -4.13
CA THR A 70 -6.24 -7.31 -4.11
C THR A 70 -7.38 -7.45 -3.11
N LYS A 71 -7.28 -6.84 -1.92
CA LYS A 71 -8.35 -6.89 -0.91
C LYS A 71 -9.56 -6.05 -1.30
N ILE A 72 -9.33 -4.85 -1.85
CA ILE A 72 -10.42 -3.93 -2.15
C ILE A 72 -11.29 -4.47 -3.27
N ILE A 73 -10.75 -5.21 -4.25
CA ILE A 73 -11.58 -5.84 -5.29
C ILE A 73 -12.72 -6.66 -4.67
N SER A 74 -12.42 -7.55 -3.74
CA SER A 74 -13.43 -8.38 -3.07
C SER A 74 -14.38 -7.54 -2.21
N ILE A 75 -13.86 -6.54 -1.48
CA ILE A 75 -14.70 -5.64 -0.66
C ILE A 75 -15.64 -4.82 -1.54
N SER A 76 -15.16 -4.31 -2.67
CA SER A 76 -15.96 -3.55 -3.63
C SER A 76 -17.08 -4.40 -4.20
N GLU A 77 -16.81 -5.67 -4.54
CA GLU A 77 -17.82 -6.62 -5.00
C GLU A 77 -18.90 -6.86 -3.93
N ASP A 78 -18.51 -7.12 -2.68
CA ASP A 78 -19.44 -7.33 -1.56
C ASP A 78 -20.33 -6.11 -1.29
N LEU A 79 -19.78 -4.91 -1.47
CA LEU A 79 -20.47 -3.63 -1.27
C LEU A 79 -21.19 -3.13 -2.53
N GLN A 80 -21.15 -3.88 -3.64
CA GLN A 80 -21.67 -3.46 -4.96
C GLN A 80 -21.11 -2.11 -5.44
N LEU A 81 -19.88 -1.80 -5.07
CA LEU A 81 -19.13 -0.63 -5.53
C LEU A 81 -18.30 -1.00 -6.76
N PRO A 82 -18.02 -0.04 -7.67
CA PRO A 82 -17.08 -0.26 -8.76
C PRO A 82 -15.71 -0.73 -8.23
N PRO A 83 -15.05 -1.72 -8.84
CA PRO A 83 -13.69 -2.07 -8.45
C PRO A 83 -12.75 -0.90 -8.77
N PRO A 84 -11.79 -0.56 -7.90
CA PRO A 84 -10.86 0.57 -8.10
C PRO A 84 -9.73 0.26 -9.10
N ILE A 85 -9.87 -0.81 -9.89
CA ILE A 85 -8.91 -1.21 -10.92
C ILE A 85 -9.63 -1.55 -12.22
N ILE A 86 -8.94 -1.37 -13.34
CA ILE A 86 -9.42 -1.82 -14.64
C ILE A 86 -9.14 -3.31 -14.74
N LEU A 87 -10.20 -4.11 -14.82
CA LEU A 87 -10.08 -5.54 -15.08
C LEU A 87 -9.74 -5.78 -16.56
N PRO A 88 -8.87 -6.75 -16.87
CA PRO A 88 -8.61 -7.11 -18.26
C PRO A 88 -9.88 -7.66 -18.91
N THR A 89 -10.17 -7.19 -20.14
CA THR A 89 -11.32 -7.65 -20.92
C THR A 89 -10.85 -8.40 -22.16
N VAL A 90 -11.50 -9.53 -22.45
CA VAL A 90 -11.26 -10.28 -23.69
C VAL A 90 -12.00 -9.57 -24.82
N THR A 91 -11.28 -9.15 -25.85
CA THR A 91 -11.86 -8.54 -27.05
C THR A 91 -11.62 -9.44 -28.26
N LYS A 92 -12.56 -9.46 -29.22
CA LYS A 92 -12.33 -10.13 -30.51
C LYS A 92 -11.18 -9.43 -31.22
N ARG A 93 -10.22 -10.20 -31.74
CA ARG A 93 -9.19 -9.69 -32.63
C ARG A 93 -9.88 -9.09 -33.86
N LYS A 94 -9.59 -7.81 -34.17
CA LYS A 94 -10.04 -7.16 -35.40
C LYS A 94 -9.33 -7.77 -36.61
#